data_AF-A0A9D4T672-F1
#
_entry.id   AF-A0A9D4T672-F1
#
_cell.length_a   1.000
_cell.length_b   1.000
_cell.length_c   1.000
_cell.angle_alpha   90.00
_cell.angle_beta   90.00
_cell.angle_gamma   90.00
#
_symmetry.space_group_name_H-M   'P 1'
#
loop_
_entity.id
_entity.type
_entity.pdbx_description
1 polymer ?
#
loop_
_entity_poly.entity_id
_entity_poly.type
_entity_poly.pdbx_seq_one_letter_code
_entity_poly.pdbx_strand_id
1 'polypeptide(L)'
;MNIVDPNNTGYVHFDAFLDFMTRESTDRDTAEQIIDSFRILAGDKPYITAEELRRELPPDQAEYCIRRMAAYKGHGSVPGALDYMSFSTALYGESDL
;
A
#
# COMPACT_ATOMS: atom_id res chain seq x y z
N MET A 1 22.82 7.11 9.40
CA MET A 1 21.66 7.87 8.90
C MET A 1 21.85 8.27 7.43
N ASN A 2 21.79 7.32 6.51
CA ASN A 2 21.69 7.59 5.06
C ASN A 2 21.25 6.32 4.32
N ILE A 3 19.98 5.89 4.44
CA ILE A 3 19.58 4.53 3.96
C ILE A 3 18.20 4.49 3.28
N VAL A 4 17.53 5.61 3.03
CA VAL A 4 16.24 5.55 2.29
C VAL A 4 16.39 5.76 0.78
N ASP A 5 17.57 6.16 0.30
CA ASP A 5 17.88 6.20 -1.14
C ASP A 5 19.41 6.24 -1.37
N PRO A 6 20.10 5.10 -1.58
CA PRO A 6 21.52 5.09 -1.90
C PRO A 6 21.84 5.60 -3.33
N ASN A 7 20.83 5.77 -4.20
CA ASN A 7 21.04 6.12 -5.62
C ASN A 7 20.55 7.54 -5.99
N ASN A 8 19.99 8.30 -5.04
CA ASN A 8 19.34 9.61 -5.27
C ASN A 8 18.43 9.61 -6.51
N THR A 9 17.70 8.52 -6.75
CA THR A 9 16.79 8.44 -7.90
C THR A 9 15.47 9.13 -7.61
N GLY A 10 15.15 9.41 -6.34
CA GLY A 10 13.91 10.09 -5.94
C GLY A 10 12.67 9.20 -6.05
N TYR A 11 12.86 7.91 -6.32
CA TYR A 11 11.82 6.89 -6.30
C TYR A 11 11.96 6.13 -4.99
N VAL A 12 11.25 6.59 -3.95
CA VAL A 12 11.14 5.85 -2.71
C VAL A 12 10.34 4.59 -3.02
N HIS A 13 11.06 3.49 -3.21
CA HIS A 13 10.47 2.20 -3.57
C HIS A 13 9.59 1.72 -2.42
N PHE A 14 8.40 1.19 -2.72
CA PHE A 14 7.51 0.55 -1.74
C PHE A 14 8.28 -0.42 -0.82
N ASP A 15 9.29 -1.09 -1.36
CA ASP A 15 10.20 -2.00 -0.67
C ASP A 15 11.06 -1.31 0.41
N ALA A 16 11.54 -0.09 0.17
CA ALA A 16 12.25 0.72 1.17
C ALA A 16 11.31 1.22 2.28
N PHE A 17 10.04 1.44 1.95
CA PHE A 17 9.00 1.81 2.92
C PHE A 17 8.64 0.61 3.82
N LEU A 18 8.49 -0.58 3.23
CA LEU A 18 8.31 -1.83 3.96
C LEU A 18 9.52 -2.15 4.85
N ASP A 19 10.75 -1.99 4.34
CA ASP A 19 12.01 -2.19 5.10
C ASP A 19 12.12 -1.23 6.29
N PHE A 20 11.74 0.04 6.10
CA PHE A 20 11.76 1.04 7.17
C PHE A 20 10.71 0.72 8.25
N MET A 21 9.50 0.33 7.84
CA MET A 21 8.45 -0.10 8.78
C MET A 21 8.82 -1.40 9.52
N THR A 22 9.47 -2.36 8.85
CA THR A 22 9.90 -3.62 9.49
C THR A 22 11.06 -3.42 10.47
N ARG A 23 11.87 -2.38 10.30
CA ARG A 23 12.98 -2.05 11.21
C ARG A 23 12.55 -1.27 12.46
N GLU A 24 11.44 -0.53 12.41
CA GLU A 24 11.03 0.36 13.50
C GLU A 24 9.95 -0.20 14.44
N SER A 25 9.26 -1.30 14.10
CA SER A 25 8.03 -1.69 14.82
C SER A 25 8.17 -3.01 15.59
N THR A 26 8.30 -2.89 16.92
CA THR A 26 8.05 -3.98 17.86
C THR A 26 6.54 -4.26 17.92
N ASP A 27 6.16 -5.39 17.32
CA ASP A 27 5.08 -6.31 17.71
C ASP A 27 3.60 -6.05 17.36
N ARG A 28 3.08 -4.88 16.91
CA ARG A 28 1.60 -4.80 16.78
C ARG A 28 0.88 -4.05 15.65
N ASP A 29 1.54 -3.28 14.79
CA ASP A 29 0.79 -2.38 13.87
C ASP A 29 1.14 -2.55 12.37
N THR A 30 1.52 -3.75 11.90
CA THR A 30 1.93 -3.95 10.49
C THR A 30 0.82 -3.72 9.48
N ALA A 31 -0.41 -4.18 9.73
CA ALA A 31 -1.53 -3.99 8.81
C ALA A 31 -2.04 -2.54 8.80
N GLU A 32 -2.18 -1.91 9.97
CA GLU A 32 -2.64 -0.52 10.10
C GLU A 32 -1.65 0.47 9.48
N GLN A 33 -0.34 0.23 9.59
CA GLN A 33 0.66 1.07 8.95
C GLN A 33 0.65 0.96 7.40
N ILE A 34 0.40 -0.24 6.86
CA ILE A 34 0.20 -0.45 5.42
C ILE A 34 -1.07 0.29 4.97
N ILE A 35 -2.15 0.20 5.74
CA ILE A 35 -3.40 0.91 5.51
C ILE A 35 -3.17 2.42 5.49
N ASP A 36 -2.44 2.95 6.47
CA ASP A 36 -2.13 4.38 6.55
C ASP A 36 -1.27 4.84 5.37
N SER A 37 -0.29 4.04 4.96
CA SER A 37 0.52 4.30 3.77
C SER A 37 -0.34 4.40 2.50
N PHE A 38 -1.20 3.41 2.26
CA PHE A 38 -2.11 3.45 1.10
C PHE A 38 -3.12 4.61 1.19
N ARG A 39 -3.57 4.96 2.40
CA ARG A 39 -4.44 6.10 2.64
C ARG A 39 -3.77 7.42 2.25
N ILE A 40 -2.48 7.60 2.59
CA ILE A 40 -1.70 8.77 2.21
C ILE A 40 -1.55 8.83 0.67
N LEU A 41 -1.22 7.71 0.03
CA LEU A 41 -1.14 7.62 -1.44
C LEU A 41 -2.48 7.92 -2.12
N ALA A 42 -3.57 7.52 -1.50
CA ALA A 42 -4.94 7.82 -1.92
C ALA A 42 -5.40 9.23 -1.50
N GLY A 43 -4.55 10.09 -0.94
CA GLY A 43 -4.95 11.44 -0.54
C GLY A 43 -6.07 11.47 0.50
N ASP A 44 -5.94 10.65 1.54
CA ASP A 44 -6.89 10.47 2.66
C ASP A 44 -8.23 9.82 2.30
N LYS A 45 -8.37 9.28 1.08
CA LYS A 45 -9.57 8.54 0.68
C LYS A 45 -9.56 7.12 1.28
N PRO A 46 -10.74 6.56 1.64
CA PRO A 46 -10.85 5.18 2.11
C PRO A 46 -10.71 4.12 1.00
N TYR A 47 -10.32 4.54 -0.21
CA TYR A 47 -10.08 3.69 -1.37
C TYR A 47 -8.98 4.31 -2.23
N ILE A 48 -8.29 3.48 -3.00
CA ILE A 48 -7.27 3.92 -3.96
C ILE A 48 -7.70 3.51 -5.37
N THR A 49 -7.34 4.27 -6.40
CA THR A 49 -7.62 3.88 -7.79
C THR A 49 -6.43 3.20 -8.45
N ALA A 50 -6.70 2.39 -9.48
CA ALA A 50 -5.64 1.79 -10.30
C ALA A 50 -4.71 2.85 -10.92
N GLU A 51 -5.23 4.04 -11.23
CA GLU A 51 -4.45 5.15 -11.76
C GLU A 51 -3.50 5.73 -10.71
N GLU A 52 -3.96 5.90 -9.47
CA GLU A 52 -3.12 6.34 -8.36
C GLU A 52 -2.01 5.32 -8.09
N LEU A 53 -2.34 4.02 -8.02
CA LEU A 53 -1.32 2.99 -7.88
C LEU A 53 -0.29 3.04 -9.02
N ARG A 54 -0.71 3.19 -10.28
CA ARG A 54 0.21 3.28 -11.43
C ARG A 54 1.06 4.55 -11.44
N ARG A 55 0.60 5.61 -10.77
CA ARG A 55 1.31 6.89 -10.69
C ARG A 55 2.33 6.90 -9.55
N GLU A 56 1.97 6.31 -8.42
CA GLU A 56 2.79 6.32 -7.21
C GLU A 56 3.72 5.09 -7.11
N LEU A 57 3.35 3.96 -7.71
CA LEU A 57 4.12 2.71 -7.69
C LEU A 57 4.66 2.38 -9.08
N PRO A 58 5.80 1.65 -9.16
CA PRO A 58 6.28 1.11 -10.43
C PRO A 58 5.24 0.17 -11.06
N PRO A 59 5.21 0.06 -12.41
CA PRO A 59 4.14 -0.61 -13.15
C PRO A 59 3.89 -2.04 -12.71
N ASP A 60 4.95 -2.82 -12.46
CA ASP A 60 4.85 -4.20 -11.97
C ASP A 60 4.14 -4.30 -10.61
N GLN A 61 4.45 -3.40 -9.68
CA GLN A 61 3.82 -3.39 -8.34
C GLN A 61 2.40 -2.84 -8.38
N ALA A 62 2.16 -1.82 -9.21
CA ALA A 62 0.82 -1.30 -9.42
C ALA A 62 -0.08 -2.40 -9.97
N GLU A 63 0.35 -3.13 -11.01
CA GLU A 63 -0.40 -4.27 -11.53
C GLU A 63 -0.61 -5.36 -10.49
N TYR A 64 0.41 -5.65 -9.67
CA TYR A 64 0.28 -6.62 -8.57
C TYR A 64 -0.81 -6.20 -7.57
N CYS A 65 -0.78 -4.94 -7.11
CA CYS A 65 -1.79 -4.40 -6.20
C CYS A 65 -3.18 -4.41 -6.84
N ILE A 66 -3.32 -3.98 -8.09
CA ILE A 66 -4.60 -3.97 -8.81
C ILE A 66 -5.18 -5.38 -8.96
N ARG A 67 -4.34 -6.39 -9.22
CA ARG A 67 -4.78 -7.78 -9.38
C ARG A 67 -5.19 -8.44 -8.07
N ARG A 68 -4.57 -8.05 -6.96
CA ARG A 68 -4.76 -8.68 -5.64
C ARG A 68 -5.72 -7.89 -4.72
N MET A 69 -5.91 -6.59 -4.96
CA MET A 69 -6.89 -5.76 -4.25
C MET A 69 -8.31 -6.08 -4.72
N ALA A 70 -9.23 -6.13 -3.76
CA ALA A 70 -10.65 -6.21 -4.06
C ALA A 70 -11.15 -4.84 -4.54
N ALA A 71 -12.20 -4.84 -5.38
CA ALA A 71 -12.88 -3.60 -5.75
C ALA A 71 -13.59 -3.01 -4.52
N TYR A 72 -13.37 -1.72 -4.26
CA TYR A 72 -14.02 -0.99 -3.18
C TYR A 72 -15.52 -0.82 -3.48
N LYS A 73 -16.38 -1.32 -2.59
CA LYS A 73 -17.85 -1.28 -2.72
C LYS A 73 -18.53 -0.34 -1.73
N GLY A 74 -17.79 0.59 -1.13
CA GLY A 74 -18.34 1.57 -0.21
C GLY A 74 -19.19 2.65 -0.90
N HIS A 75 -19.93 3.41 -0.10
CA HIS A 75 -20.76 4.50 -0.61
C HIS A 75 -19.87 5.61 -1.21
N GLY A 76 -20.10 5.97 -2.48
CA GLY A 76 -19.23 6.88 -3.23
C GLY A 76 -18.06 6.21 -3.96
N SER A 77 -18.05 4.87 -4.08
CA SER A 77 -17.05 4.18 -4.88
C SER A 77 -17.15 4.59 -6.36
N VAL A 78 -15.99 4.83 -6.96
CA VAL A 78 -15.84 5.13 -8.39
C VAL A 78 -15.46 3.86 -9.15
N PRO A 79 -15.75 3.77 -10.46
CA PRO A 79 -15.24 2.67 -11.27
C PRO A 79 -13.70 2.60 -11.18
N GLY A 80 -13.18 1.44 -10.77
CA GLY A 80 -11.74 1.24 -10.57
C GLY A 80 -11.22 1.60 -9.17
N ALA A 81 -12.11 1.89 -8.21
CA ALA A 81 -11.74 1.99 -6.80
C ALA A 81 -11.38 0.61 -6.22
N LEU A 82 -10.29 0.57 -5.48
CA LEU A 82 -9.67 -0.61 -4.89
C LEU A 82 -9.61 -0.44 -3.37
N ASP A 83 -9.88 -1.54 -2.68
CA ASP A 83 -9.93 -1.62 -1.22
C ASP A 83 -8.58 -2.10 -0.70
N TYR A 84 -7.75 -1.15 -0.29
CA TYR A 84 -6.43 -1.44 0.26
C TYR A 84 -6.50 -2.01 1.69
N MET A 85 -7.58 -1.72 2.44
CA MET A 85 -7.81 -2.29 3.78
C MET A 85 -8.00 -3.80 3.71
N SER A 86 -8.86 -4.27 2.81
CA SER A 86 -9.11 -5.69 2.56
C SER A 86 -7.85 -6.38 2.06
N PHE A 87 -7.03 -5.69 1.26
CA PHE A 87 -5.74 -6.22 0.82
C PHE A 87 -4.75 -6.38 1.96
N SER A 88 -4.57 -5.37 2.82
CA SER A 88 -3.75 -5.51 4.02
C SER A 88 -4.29 -6.59 4.95
N THR A 89 -5.59 -6.63 5.20
CA THR A 89 -6.20 -7.67 6.03
C THR A 89 -6.07 -9.05 5.39
N ALA A 90 -6.10 -9.20 4.06
CA ALA A 90 -5.85 -10.48 3.41
C ALA A 90 -4.36 -10.89 3.51
N LEU A 91 -3.44 -9.95 3.29
CA LEU A 91 -2.00 -10.18 3.35
C LEU A 91 -1.53 -10.66 4.73
N TYR A 92 -2.11 -10.08 5.80
CA TYR A 92 -1.79 -10.43 7.18
C TYR A 92 -2.78 -11.44 7.80
N GLY A 93 -4.01 -11.51 7.30
CA GLY A 93 -5.05 -12.44 7.77
C GLY A 93 -4.87 -13.87 7.26
N GLU A 94 -4.07 -14.09 6.20
CA GLU A 94 -3.56 -15.42 5.84
C GLU A 94 -2.46 -15.92 6.80
N SER A 95 -2.19 -15.25 7.93
CA SER A 95 -1.25 -15.74 8.95
C SER A 95 -1.89 -16.52 10.11
N ASP A 96 -3.21 -16.73 10.14
CA ASP A 96 -3.86 -17.53 11.19
C ASP A 96 -5.05 -18.34 10.66
N LEU A 97 -4.77 -19.41 9.89
CA LEU A 97 -5.59 -20.63 9.88
C LEU A 97 -4.79 -21.86 9.41
#